data_AF-A0A8S1AAI0-F1
#
_entry.id   AF-A0A8S1AAI0-F1
#
_cell.length_a   1.000
_cell.length_b   1.000
_cell.length_c   1.000
_cell.angle_alpha   90.00
_cell.angle_beta   90.00
_cell.angle_gamma   90.00
#
_symmetry.space_group_name_H-M   'P 1'
#
loop_
_entity.id
_entity.type
_entity.pdbx_description
1 polymer ?
#
loop_
_entity_poly.entity_id
_entity_poly.type
_entity_poly.pdbx_seq_one_letter_code
_entity_poly.pdbx_strand_id
1 'polypeptide(L)'
;MPNNRCCSVVNCKNNGTNSRCKFYIFPTLDWKLNQRNKWIDAIKRNNVDGSPWYPKPEDTICSEHFIGNKKSDEEESPSYAPTISPEIYRKRKANDSQVLARYSRLTKRRTIKVSYHIKSNNN
;
A
#
# COMPACT_ATOMS: atom_id res chain seq x y z
N MET A 1 7.18 -24.40 13.50
CA MET A 1 8.31 -23.61 12.93
C MET A 1 8.03 -22.14 13.19
N PRO A 2 8.91 -21.37 13.83
CA PRO A 2 8.66 -19.95 13.99
C PRO A 2 8.70 -19.30 12.60
N ASN A 3 7.55 -18.78 12.18
CA ASN A 3 7.37 -18.05 10.93
C ASN A 3 8.25 -16.79 10.97
N ASN A 4 9.51 -16.89 10.51
CA ASN A 4 10.37 -15.74 10.36
C ASN A 4 9.93 -14.94 9.13
N ARG A 5 8.78 -14.25 9.26
CA ARG A 5 8.24 -13.38 8.21
C ARG A 5 9.22 -12.24 8.00
N CYS A 6 9.74 -12.13 6.78
CA CYS A 6 10.60 -11.04 6.35
C CYS A 6 9.83 -10.18 5.35
N CYS A 7 10.13 -8.88 5.34
CA CYS A 7 9.54 -7.98 4.36
C CYS A 7 10.15 -8.21 2.97
N SER A 8 9.32 -8.38 1.95
CA SER A 8 9.75 -8.63 0.57
C SER A 8 10.19 -7.36 -0.19
N VAL A 9 9.98 -6.17 0.41
CA VAL A 9 10.42 -4.89 -0.15
C VAL A 9 11.96 -4.82 -0.14
N VAL A 10 12.53 -4.41 -1.27
CA VAL A 10 13.98 -4.36 -1.46
C VAL A 10 14.66 -3.53 -0.36
N ASN A 11 15.69 -4.13 0.26
CA ASN A 11 16.48 -3.53 1.35
C ASN A 11 15.69 -3.19 2.64
N CYS A 12 14.46 -3.67 2.79
CA CYS A 12 13.76 -3.62 4.07
C CYS A 12 14.30 -4.72 4.98
N LYS A 13 14.79 -4.35 6.16
CA LYS A 13 15.35 -5.29 7.14
C LYS A 13 14.32 -5.76 8.16
N ASN A 14 13.09 -5.24 8.12
CA ASN A 14 12.04 -5.60 9.06
C ASN A 14 11.65 -7.07 8.89
N ASN A 15 11.63 -7.77 10.01
CA ASN A 15 11.18 -9.14 10.13
C ASN A 15 10.40 -9.33 11.45
N GLY A 16 9.84 -10.52 11.62
CA GLY A 16 9.01 -10.88 12.78
C GLY A 16 9.73 -10.88 14.12
N THR A 17 11.07 -10.79 14.17
CA THR A 17 11.85 -10.80 15.41
C THR A 17 12.44 -9.44 15.75
N ASN A 18 12.79 -8.61 14.75
CA ASN A 18 13.47 -7.34 14.95
C ASN A 18 12.57 -6.10 14.87
N SER A 19 11.29 -6.26 14.53
CA SER A 19 10.38 -5.15 14.34
C SER A 19 9.02 -5.40 14.99
N ARG A 20 8.34 -4.30 15.39
CA ARG A 20 6.95 -4.33 15.86
C ARG A 20 5.94 -4.14 14.72
N CYS A 21 6.40 -4.27 13.48
CA CYS A 21 5.56 -4.11 12.30
C CYS A 21 4.52 -5.22 12.20
N LYS A 22 3.36 -4.88 11.65
CA LYS A 22 2.43 -5.91 11.13
C LYS A 22 2.94 -6.34 9.76
N PHE A 23 2.87 -7.63 9.48
CA PHE A 23 3.25 -8.20 8.18
C PHE A 23 1.99 -8.61 7.43
N TYR A 24 1.77 -8.02 6.26
CA TYR A 24 0.63 -8.28 5.40
C TYR A 24 1.04 -9.18 4.24
N ILE A 25 0.32 -10.28 4.05
CA ILE A 25 0.48 -11.16 2.89
C ILE A 25 -0.14 -10.46 1.66
N PHE A 26 0.43 -10.72 0.48
CA PHE A 26 -0.15 -10.24 -0.78
C PHE A 26 -1.58 -10.76 -0.94
N PRO A 27 -2.53 -9.93 -1.38
CA PRO A 27 -3.89 -10.39 -1.60
C PRO A 27 -3.95 -11.58 -2.57
N THR A 28 -4.74 -12.59 -2.23
CA THR A 28 -4.91 -13.83 -3.02
C THR A 28 -6.32 -14.02 -3.55
N LEU A 29 -7.30 -13.32 -2.99
CA LEU A 29 -8.71 -13.39 -3.42
C LEU A 29 -8.88 -12.67 -4.76
N ASP A 30 -9.71 -13.22 -5.64
CA ASP A 30 -9.90 -12.74 -7.02
C ASP A 30 -10.32 -11.26 -7.07
N TRP A 31 -11.25 -10.84 -6.19
CA TRP A 31 -11.69 -9.45 -6.12
C TRP A 31 -10.63 -8.48 -5.57
N LYS A 32 -9.49 -8.99 -5.08
CA LYS A 32 -8.34 -8.18 -4.64
C LYS A 32 -7.15 -8.26 -5.61
N LEU A 33 -7.33 -8.85 -6.80
CA LEU A 33 -6.26 -8.94 -7.81
C LEU A 33 -5.73 -7.56 -8.22
N ASN A 34 -6.60 -6.55 -8.33
CA ASN A 34 -6.16 -5.18 -8.58
C ASN A 34 -5.21 -4.68 -7.48
N GLN A 35 -5.57 -4.89 -6.21
CA GLN A 35 -4.71 -4.53 -5.08
C GLN A 35 -3.37 -5.27 -5.13
N ARG A 36 -3.40 -6.58 -5.41
CA ARG A 36 -2.19 -7.40 -5.55
C ARG A 36 -1.26 -6.83 -6.62
N ASN A 37 -1.79 -6.51 -7.80
CA ASN A 37 -1.00 -5.95 -8.90
C ASN A 37 -0.39 -4.60 -8.52
N LYS A 38 -1.15 -3.71 -7.88
CA LYS A 38 -0.63 -2.44 -7.35
C LYS A 38 0.49 -2.64 -6.33
N TRP A 39 0.44 -3.69 -5.52
CA TRP A 39 1.51 -4.00 -4.56
C TRP A 39 2.77 -4.48 -5.26
N ILE A 40 2.64 -5.36 -6.26
CA ILE A 40 3.76 -5.84 -7.08
C ILE A 40 4.43 -4.67 -7.81
N ASP A 41 3.62 -3.84 -8.47
CA ASP A 41 4.06 -2.64 -9.19
C ASP A 41 4.74 -1.60 -8.28
N ALA A 42 4.32 -1.51 -7.02
CA ALA A 42 4.91 -0.57 -6.07
C ALA A 42 6.29 -1.03 -5.58
N ILE A 43 6.52 -2.34 -5.49
CA ILE A 43 7.79 -2.92 -5.05
C ILE A 43 8.88 -2.76 -6.11
N LYS A 44 8.52 -2.82 -7.40
CA LYS A 44 9.43 -2.67 -8.56
C LYS A 44 10.73 -3.48 -8.42
N ARG A 45 10.60 -4.71 -7.92
CA ARG A 45 11.73 -5.63 -7.72
C ARG A 45 11.92 -6.47 -8.97
N ASN A 46 13.18 -6.65 -9.34
CA ASN A 46 13.60 -7.67 -10.29
C ASN A 46 14.42 -8.73 -9.54
N ASN A 47 14.46 -9.93 -10.11
CA ASN A 47 15.39 -10.98 -9.69
C ASN A 47 16.82 -10.60 -10.09
N VAL A 48 17.80 -11.37 -9.59
CA VAL A 48 19.23 -11.12 -9.85
C VAL A 48 19.57 -11.25 -11.34
N ASP A 49 18.85 -12.13 -12.05
CA ASP A 49 18.95 -12.33 -13.49
C ASP A 49 18.25 -11.23 -14.33
N GLY A 50 17.64 -10.24 -13.68
CA GLY A 50 16.90 -9.16 -14.33
C GLY A 50 15.45 -9.50 -14.70
N SER A 51 14.99 -10.74 -14.47
CA SER A 51 13.59 -11.11 -14.69
C SER A 51 12.65 -10.44 -13.69
N PRO A 52 11.36 -10.21 -14.04
CA PRO A 52 10.39 -9.65 -13.11
C PRO A 52 10.22 -10.54 -11.87
N TRP A 53 10.23 -9.93 -10.69
CA TRP A 53 9.95 -10.65 -9.45
C TRP A 53 8.43 -10.73 -9.21
N TYR A 54 7.97 -11.89 -8.74
CA TYR A 54 6.59 -12.12 -8.34
C TYR A 54 6.52 -12.68 -6.91
N PRO A 55 5.52 -12.27 -6.11
CA PRO A 55 5.38 -12.70 -4.73
C PRO A 55 4.90 -14.14 -4.62
N LYS A 56 5.56 -14.91 -3.75
CA LYS A 56 5.17 -16.23 -3.27
C LYS A 56 4.08 -16.14 -2.20
N PRO A 57 3.39 -17.24 -1.88
CA PRO A 57 2.33 -17.25 -0.85
C PRO A 57 2.78 -16.76 0.54
N GLU A 58 4.04 -17.00 0.89
CA GLU A 58 4.65 -16.61 2.17
C GLU A 58 5.23 -15.19 2.17
N ASP A 59 5.30 -14.53 1.01
CA ASP A 59 5.85 -13.18 0.91
C ASP A 59 4.95 -12.17 1.62
N THR A 60 5.58 -11.25 2.34
CA THR A 60 4.86 -10.25 3.15
C THR A 60 5.46 -8.86 3.02
N ILE A 61 4.63 -7.85 3.25
CA ILE A 61 5.05 -6.46 3.33
C ILE A 61 4.80 -5.97 4.76
N CYS A 62 5.82 -5.36 5.38
CA CYS A 62 5.68 -4.79 6.70
C CYS A 62 4.86 -3.49 6.66
N SER A 63 4.21 -3.17 7.78
CA SER A 63 3.28 -2.06 7.87
C SER A 63 3.89 -0.69 7.58
N GLU A 64 5.20 -0.51 7.80
CA GLU A 64 5.91 0.74 7.51
C GLU A 64 5.88 1.17 6.04
N HIS A 65 5.54 0.28 5.12
CA HIS A 65 5.41 0.63 3.71
C HIS A 65 4.06 1.26 3.36
N PHE A 66 3.14 1.33 4.32
CA PHE A 66 1.79 1.85 4.19
C PHE A 66 1.64 3.16 4.94
N ILE A 67 0.93 4.13 4.37
CA ILE A 67 0.67 5.43 5.01
C ILE A 67 -0.02 5.21 6.36
N GLY A 68 0.50 5.82 7.42
CA GLY A 68 0.01 5.62 8.78
C GLY A 68 0.28 4.22 9.36
N ASN A 69 1.26 3.49 8.83
CA ASN A 69 1.65 2.14 9.28
C ASN A 69 0.50 1.11 9.24
N LYS A 70 -0.43 1.24 8.29
CA LYS A 70 -1.59 0.34 8.19
C LYS A 70 -2.14 0.31 6.78
N LYS A 71 -2.31 -0.89 6.19
CA LYS A 71 -2.94 -1.04 4.87
C LYS A 71 -4.42 -0.66 4.89
N SER A 72 -4.91 -0.17 3.76
CA SER A 72 -6.34 -0.01 3.47
C SER A 72 -6.82 -1.06 2.46
N ASP A 73 -8.10 -1.41 2.48
CA ASP A 73 -8.75 -2.20 1.43
C ASP A 73 -9.50 -1.31 0.41
N GLU A 74 -9.64 0.00 0.69
CA GLU A 74 -10.26 0.98 -0.20
C GLU A 74 -9.27 1.45 -1.27
N GLU A 75 -9.59 1.28 -2.55
CA GLU A 75 -8.70 1.62 -3.68
C GLU A 75 -8.25 3.09 -3.69
N GLU A 76 -9.12 3.97 -3.22
CA GLU A 76 -8.87 5.41 -3.22
C GLU A 76 -7.98 5.85 -2.05
N SER A 77 -7.80 4.98 -1.06
CA SER A 77 -6.98 5.28 0.10
C SER A 77 -5.51 5.38 -0.31
N PRO A 78 -4.77 6.38 0.20
CA PRO A 78 -3.34 6.46 -0.04
C PRO A 78 -2.56 5.27 0.55
N SER A 79 -3.20 4.50 1.43
CA SER A 79 -2.66 3.29 2.05
C SER A 79 -3.13 1.99 1.39
N TYR A 80 -3.76 2.06 0.21
CA TYR A 80 -4.20 0.88 -0.55
C TYR A 80 -3.04 0.02 -1.05
N ALA A 81 -1.89 0.65 -1.32
CA ALA A 81 -0.66 0.04 -1.81
C ALA A 81 0.55 0.49 -0.98
N PRO A 82 1.66 -0.27 -0.97
CA PRO A 82 2.88 0.06 -0.24
C PRO A 82 3.64 1.19 -0.95
N THR A 83 3.13 2.42 -0.83
CA THR A 83 3.61 3.60 -1.57
C THR A 83 4.85 4.24 -0.94
N ILE A 84 5.24 3.81 0.25
CA ILE A 84 6.45 4.27 0.94
C ILE A 84 7.63 3.44 0.44
N SER A 85 8.30 3.95 -0.59
CA SER A 85 9.53 3.36 -1.10
C SER A 85 10.66 3.39 -0.06
N PRO A 86 11.56 2.39 -0.07
CA PRO A 86 12.79 2.40 0.72
C PRO A 86 13.60 3.68 0.53
N GLU A 87 14.31 4.08 1.58
CA GLU A 87 15.03 5.36 1.67
C GLU A 87 16.04 5.57 0.52
N ILE A 88 16.63 4.49 0.01
CA ILE A 88 17.55 4.51 -1.15
C ILE A 88 16.93 5.06 -2.44
N TYR A 89 15.63 4.88 -2.64
CA TYR A 89 14.92 5.41 -3.82
C TYR A 89 14.31 6.80 -3.56
N ARG A 90 14.36 7.29 -2.33
CA ARG A 90 13.70 8.55 -1.94
C ARG A 90 14.63 9.73 -2.08
N LYS A 91 14.30 10.63 -3.01
CA LYS A 91 14.82 12.01 -3.00
C LYS A 91 14.29 12.83 -1.81
N ARG A 92 13.09 12.49 -1.28
CA ARG A 92 12.43 13.10 -0.10
C ARG A 92 11.52 12.08 0.61
N LYS A 93 11.41 12.15 1.95
CA LYS A 93 10.44 11.33 2.72
C LYS A 93 9.01 11.77 2.40
N ALA A 94 8.09 10.81 2.26
CA ALA A 94 6.67 11.13 2.12
C ALA A 94 6.15 11.71 3.45
N ASN A 95 5.41 12.81 3.39
CA ASN A 95 4.77 13.40 4.56
C ASN A 95 3.34 12.86 4.64
N ASP A 96 3.12 11.91 5.55
CA ASP A 96 1.82 11.25 5.76
C ASP A 96 0.69 12.26 5.96
N SER A 97 0.91 13.32 6.73
CA SER A 97 -0.11 14.37 6.95
C SER A 97 -0.50 15.06 5.65
N GLN A 98 0.46 15.38 4.78
CA GLN A 98 0.17 16.00 3.48
C GLN A 98 -0.54 15.04 2.53
N VAL A 99 -0.15 13.76 2.52
CA VAL A 99 -0.79 12.72 1.70
C VAL A 99 -2.23 12.49 2.16
N LEU A 100 -2.45 12.39 3.47
CA LEU A 100 -3.79 12.30 4.05
C LEU A 100 -4.61 13.54 3.76
N ALA A 101 -4.06 14.75 3.89
CA ALA A 101 -4.75 15.99 3.55
C ALA A 101 -5.13 16.08 2.06
N ARG A 102 -4.34 15.48 1.16
CA ARG A 102 -4.70 15.36 -0.26
C ARG A 102 -5.88 14.41 -0.43
N TYR A 103 -5.88 13.26 0.24
CA TYR A 103 -6.99 12.32 0.23
C TYR A 103 -8.27 12.95 0.78
N SER A 104 -8.23 13.63 1.93
CA SER A 104 -9.38 14.33 2.51
C SER A 104 -9.97 15.40 1.59
N ARG A 105 -9.12 16.09 0.80
CA ARG A 105 -9.59 17.05 -0.21
C ARG A 105 -10.32 16.36 -1.36
N LEU A 106 -9.85 15.19 -1.80
CA LEU A 106 -10.53 14.40 -2.83
C LEU A 106 -11.90 13.92 -2.36
N THR A 107 -11.96 13.35 -1.15
CA THR A 107 -13.22 12.84 -0.57
C THR A 107 -14.23 13.97 -0.39
N LYS A 108 -13.82 15.13 0.12
CA LYS A 108 -14.70 16.31 0.27
C LYS A 108 -15.28 16.79 -1.06
N ARG A 109 -14.50 16.79 -2.15
CA ARG A 109 -15.01 17.18 -3.48
C ARG A 109 -16.10 16.24 -3.98
N ARG A 110 -15.99 14.94 -3.67
CA ARG A 110 -16.97 13.93 -4.05
C ARG A 110 -18.25 14.04 -3.26
N THR A 111 -18.17 14.19 -1.94
CA THR A 111 -19.36 14.32 -1.10
C THR A 111 -20.19 15.52 -1.50
N ILE A 112 -19.53 16.64 -1.83
CA ILE A 112 -20.19 17.83 -2.37
C ILE A 112 -20.90 17.51 -3.70
N LYS A 113 -20.21 16.92 -4.68
CA LYS A 113 -20.85 16.54 -5.96
C LYS A 113 -22.06 15.61 -5.78
N VAL A 114 -21.96 14.61 -4.91
CA VAL A 114 -23.07 13.69 -4.61
C VAL A 114 -24.25 14.46 -4.01
N SER A 115 -23.99 15.37 -3.05
CA SER A 115 -25.04 16.19 -2.46
C SER A 115 -25.75 17.11 -3.46
N TYR A 116 -25.03 17.62 -4.47
CA TYR A 116 -25.64 18.37 -5.58
C TYR A 116 -26.51 17.46 -6.47
N HIS A 117 -26.03 16.27 -6.79
CA HIS A 117 -26.77 15.33 -7.65
C HIS A 117 -28.07 14.82 -7.00
N ILE A 118 -28.05 14.55 -5.69
CA ILE A 118 -29.25 14.14 -4.94
C ILE A 118 -30.30 15.26 -4.92
N LYS A 119 -29.87 16.53 -4.80
CA LYS A 119 -30.81 17.67 -4.83
C LYS A 119 -31.46 17.88 -6.20
N SER A 120 -30.78 17.53 -7.30
CA SER A 120 -31.30 17.69 -8.65
C SER A 120 -32.31 16.61 -9.08
N ASN A 121 -32.34 15.44 -8.43
CA ASN A 121 -33.26 14.35 -8.76
C ASN A 121 -34.55 14.35 -7.91
N ASN A 122 -34.70 15.28 -6.97
CA ASN A 122 -35.88 15.39 -6.09
C ASN A 122 -36.75 16.63 -6.38
N ASN A 123 -36.57 17.27 -7.55
CA ASN A 123 -37.37 18.40 -8.03
C ASN A 123 -38.01 18.07 -9.37
#